data_AF-A0A964E0C9-F1
#
_entry.id   AF-A0A964E0C9-F1
#
_cell.length_a   1.000
_cell.length_b   1.000
_cell.length_c   1.000
_cell.angle_alpha   90.00
_cell.angle_beta   90.00
_cell.angle_gamma   90.00
#
_symmetry.space_group_name_H-M   'P 1'
#
loop_
_entity.id
_entity.type
_entity.pdbx_description
1 polymer ?
#
loop_
_entity_poly.entity_id
_entity_poly.type
_entity_poly.pdbx_seq_one_letter_code
_entity_poly.pdbx_strand_id
1 'polypeptide(L)'
;MTFLLTHHGTLLCRSGTRLVHKAADNRTGVTPIRLDLAWERIRSDFDRNLRANAVEIRSSIPLGDLAGFTLHVEPDRRSVLLSRDDRYLSAQPDGSLVADREQASGWERFLPLQVDELDRLLSLRRHDWVLSGIDQPVPGRSVRVSRQHGLWFDKQHFDLRYQLPLLDAQDGRELTLLRDGWRIVKARAFKPLVCYVAVGSQVVFDQLALSLTSLLYWGRYKGDIHIATDRNPTELLARVPGLDAAKVSFKRLSDTDRVGAISARYSLMDWPELESFQPILIVDTDIIFDSDITPLLSHILLSDRIVVPMEEFSTRLTDESVGAKLFTADDVVPEEEFGFNAGSMGVPDLHRHGDQLRLIRRIIGNRSDIFGRKHFNWIDQPIANYVAEVMGGFETAQMKRWVRWGRAGTSIEGRRGLVHFWAPRGQAAKLQAMTDYMRALEAAD
;
A
#
# COMPACT_ATOMS: atom_id res chain seq x y z
N MET A 1 -5.22 -8.29 28.09
CA MET A 1 -5.71 -9.68 28.08
C MET A 1 -4.79 -10.50 27.19
N THR A 2 -4.36 -11.67 27.64
CA THR A 2 -3.32 -12.44 26.93
C THR A 2 -3.88 -13.78 26.39
N PHE A 3 -3.61 -14.08 25.14
CA PHE A 3 -3.84 -15.38 24.49
C PHE A 3 -2.52 -16.14 24.36
N LEU A 4 -2.56 -17.46 24.16
CA LEU A 4 -1.37 -18.28 23.92
C LEU A 4 -1.41 -18.88 22.52
N LEU A 5 -0.41 -18.53 21.71
CA LEU A 5 -0.15 -19.13 20.40
C LEU A 5 0.77 -20.35 20.58
N THR A 6 0.31 -21.53 20.20
CA THR A 6 1.08 -22.76 20.29
C THR A 6 2.21 -22.80 19.27
N HIS A 7 3.12 -23.75 19.45
CA HIS A 7 4.16 -24.07 18.48
C HIS A 7 3.65 -24.20 17.04
N HIS A 8 2.43 -24.69 16.83
CA HIS A 8 1.87 -24.94 15.48
C HIS A 8 1.26 -23.70 14.82
N GLY A 9 1.32 -22.52 15.46
CA GLY A 9 0.70 -21.30 14.95
C GLY A 9 -0.81 -21.24 15.18
N THR A 10 -1.31 -21.99 16.15
CA THR A 10 -2.73 -22.07 16.52
C THR A 10 -2.95 -21.53 17.94
N LEU A 11 -4.18 -21.16 18.30
CA LEU A 11 -4.48 -20.68 19.65
C LEU A 11 -4.81 -21.82 20.60
N LEU A 12 -4.37 -21.68 21.85
CA LEU A 12 -4.84 -22.45 22.98
C LEU A 12 -6.32 -22.14 23.26
N CYS A 13 -7.16 -23.17 23.26
CA CYS A 13 -8.60 -23.07 23.37
C CYS A 13 -9.18 -24.12 24.33
N ARG A 14 -10.43 -23.92 24.73
CA ARG A 14 -11.25 -24.86 25.46
C ARG A 14 -12.38 -25.41 24.57
N SER A 15 -12.58 -26.71 24.60
CA SER A 15 -13.67 -27.44 23.95
C SER A 15 -14.40 -28.28 24.99
N GLY A 16 -15.48 -27.76 25.57
CA GLY A 16 -16.12 -28.36 26.74
C GLY A 16 -15.18 -28.35 27.95
N THR A 17 -14.79 -29.54 28.42
CA THR A 17 -13.83 -29.71 29.54
C THR A 17 -12.40 -29.97 29.06
N ARG A 18 -12.17 -30.10 27.75
CA ARG A 18 -10.86 -30.43 27.19
C ARG A 18 -10.13 -29.18 26.73
N LEU A 19 -8.81 -29.17 26.95
CA LEU A 19 -7.89 -28.23 26.32
C LEU A 19 -7.59 -28.73 24.90
N VAL A 20 -7.70 -27.84 23.93
CA VAL A 20 -7.36 -28.09 22.52
C VAL A 20 -6.61 -26.90 21.95
N HIS A 21 -6.02 -27.03 20.78
CA HIS A 21 -5.58 -25.87 20.02
C HIS A 21 -6.19 -25.85 18.61
N LYS A 22 -6.58 -24.64 18.18
CA LYS A 22 -7.29 -24.43 16.91
C LYS A 22 -6.76 -23.20 16.19
N ALA A 23 -6.86 -23.22 14.87
CA ALA A 23 -6.49 -22.06 14.06
C ALA A 23 -7.27 -20.82 14.50
N ALA A 24 -6.59 -19.67 14.52
CA ALA A 24 -7.15 -18.44 15.08
C ALA A 24 -8.41 -17.94 14.33
N ASP A 25 -8.55 -18.32 13.07
CA ASP A 25 -9.68 -18.03 12.16
C ASP A 25 -10.80 -19.09 12.19
N ASN A 26 -10.56 -20.26 12.76
CA ASN A 26 -11.56 -21.33 12.88
C ASN A 26 -11.82 -21.66 14.34
N ARG A 27 -12.73 -20.89 14.95
CA ARG A 27 -13.10 -21.01 16.37
C ARG A 27 -14.42 -21.76 16.59
N THR A 28 -14.94 -22.45 15.58
CA THR A 28 -16.23 -23.15 15.68
C THR A 28 -16.16 -24.20 16.79
N GLY A 29 -17.04 -24.07 17.78
CA GLY A 29 -17.15 -25.01 18.91
C GLY A 29 -16.05 -24.91 19.96
N VAL A 30 -15.18 -23.88 19.93
CA VAL A 30 -14.11 -23.68 20.92
C VAL A 30 -14.05 -22.24 21.42
N THR A 31 -13.58 -22.07 22.66
CA THR A 31 -13.36 -20.76 23.28
C THR A 31 -11.87 -20.54 23.50
N PRO A 32 -11.24 -19.51 22.89
CA PRO A 32 -9.83 -19.19 23.17
C PRO A 32 -9.62 -18.92 24.66
N ILE A 33 -8.59 -19.55 25.23
CA ILE A 33 -8.25 -19.36 26.64
C ILE A 33 -7.60 -18.00 26.81
N ARG A 34 -8.12 -17.25 27.79
CA ARG A 34 -7.64 -15.92 28.15
C ARG A 34 -6.89 -16.02 29.46
N LEU A 35 -5.69 -15.46 29.50
CA LEU A 35 -4.89 -15.34 30.69
C LEU A 35 -4.89 -13.89 31.15
N ASP A 36 -5.33 -13.71 32.39
CA ASP A 36 -5.20 -12.45 33.10
C ASP A 36 -3.83 -12.39 33.77
N LEU A 37 -2.81 -12.30 32.91
CA LEU A 37 -1.43 -12.12 33.32
C LEU A 37 -1.06 -10.67 33.02
N ALA A 38 -0.36 -10.03 33.95
CA ALA A 38 0.32 -8.76 33.73
C ALA A 38 1.54 -8.96 32.81
N TRP A 39 1.32 -9.51 31.61
CA TRP A 39 2.35 -9.87 30.64
C TRP A 39 3.20 -8.67 30.24
N GLU A 40 2.61 -7.47 30.24
CA GLU A 40 3.34 -6.22 30.06
C GLU A 40 4.48 -6.08 31.06
N ARG A 41 4.29 -6.45 32.34
CA ARG A 41 5.37 -6.43 33.35
C ARG A 41 6.47 -7.45 33.08
N ILE A 42 6.15 -8.52 32.34
CA ILE A 42 7.12 -9.55 31.96
C ILE A 42 7.87 -9.13 30.68
N ARG A 43 7.23 -8.39 29.77
CA ARG A 43 7.80 -7.93 28.49
C ARG A 43 8.52 -6.59 28.55
N SER A 44 8.05 -5.64 29.36
CA SER A 44 8.45 -4.22 29.32
C SER A 44 9.89 -3.97 29.78
N ASP A 45 10.56 -4.97 30.34
CA ASP A 45 11.92 -4.87 30.83
C ASP A 45 12.96 -5.07 29.69
N PHE A 46 12.79 -4.39 28.55
CA PHE A 46 13.79 -4.42 27.47
C PHE A 46 15.18 -3.98 27.96
N ASP A 47 15.23 -3.05 28.92
CA ASP A 47 16.48 -2.64 29.59
C ASP A 47 17.08 -3.71 30.53
N ARG A 48 16.27 -4.65 31.06
CA ARG A 48 16.82 -5.81 31.78
C ARG A 48 17.35 -6.89 30.83
N ASN A 49 16.91 -6.91 29.57
CA ASN A 49 17.33 -7.91 28.57
C ASN A 49 18.81 -7.78 28.16
N LEU A 50 19.47 -6.65 28.45
CA LEU A 50 20.92 -6.51 28.31
C LEU A 50 21.72 -7.10 29.48
N ARG A 51 21.06 -7.52 30.57
CA ARG A 51 21.72 -8.09 31.76
C ARG A 51 21.53 -9.61 31.76
N ALA A 52 22.56 -10.32 31.30
CA ALA A 52 22.59 -11.74 30.93
C ALA A 52 22.27 -12.80 32.03
N ASN A 53 21.72 -12.43 33.19
CA ASN A 53 21.50 -13.36 34.31
C ASN A 53 20.08 -13.30 34.85
N ALA A 54 19.08 -13.21 33.98
CA ALA A 54 17.71 -13.14 34.45
C ALA A 54 17.27 -14.51 35.00
N VAL A 55 16.79 -14.51 36.24
CA VAL A 55 16.26 -15.65 36.99
C VAL A 55 15.05 -16.23 36.26
N GLU A 56 14.86 -17.56 36.33
CA GLU A 56 13.64 -18.23 35.86
C GLU A 56 12.45 -17.64 36.61
N ILE A 57 11.50 -17.02 35.89
CA ILE A 57 10.29 -16.49 36.51
C ILE A 57 9.26 -17.60 36.51
N ARG A 58 8.90 -18.07 37.71
CA ARG A 58 7.81 -19.03 37.94
C ARG A 58 6.64 -18.31 38.59
N SER A 59 5.45 -18.52 38.04
CA SER A 59 4.21 -18.02 38.63
C SER A 59 3.13 -19.09 38.56
N SER A 60 2.48 -19.40 39.68
CA SER A 60 1.28 -20.23 39.67
C SER A 60 0.11 -19.45 39.07
N ILE A 61 -0.76 -20.15 38.34
CA ILE A 61 -2.00 -19.59 37.79
C ILE A 61 -3.15 -19.97 38.76
N PRO A 62 -3.70 -19.02 39.52
CA PRO A 62 -4.61 -19.34 40.61
C PRO A 62 -6.04 -19.62 40.15
N LEU A 63 -6.46 -19.12 38.99
CA LEU A 63 -7.86 -19.12 38.53
C LEU A 63 -7.98 -19.31 37.02
N GLY A 64 -9.16 -19.74 36.57
CA GLY A 64 -9.52 -19.88 35.16
C GLY A 64 -9.21 -21.27 34.57
N ASP A 65 -9.23 -21.35 33.23
CA ASP A 65 -9.10 -22.62 32.50
C ASP A 65 -7.71 -23.29 32.66
N LEU A 66 -6.71 -22.56 33.16
CA LEU A 66 -5.37 -23.06 33.48
C LEU A 66 -5.06 -23.04 34.98
N ALA A 67 -6.08 -23.04 35.85
CA ALA A 67 -5.87 -23.11 37.30
C ALA A 67 -5.00 -24.34 37.66
N GLY A 68 -3.99 -24.12 38.50
CA GLY A 68 -3.04 -25.15 38.94
C GLY A 68 -1.85 -25.38 38.01
N PHE A 69 -1.77 -24.69 36.86
CA PHE A 69 -0.53 -24.66 36.08
C PHE A 69 0.47 -23.67 36.66
N THR A 70 1.75 -23.98 36.52
CA THR A 70 2.88 -23.06 36.73
C THR A 70 3.34 -22.56 35.37
N LEU A 71 3.46 -21.25 35.24
CA LEU A 71 4.02 -20.59 34.06
C LEU A 71 5.52 -20.41 34.25
N HIS A 72 6.29 -20.80 33.24
CA HIS A 72 7.74 -20.60 33.15
C HIS A 72 8.03 -19.68 31.96
N VAL A 73 8.84 -18.64 32.16
CA VAL A 73 9.31 -17.79 31.06
C VAL A 73 10.60 -18.39 30.48
N GLU A 74 10.62 -18.63 29.17
CA GLU A 74 11.79 -19.19 28.48
C GLU A 74 12.97 -18.20 28.47
N PRO A 75 14.22 -18.68 28.22
CA PRO A 75 15.40 -17.82 28.11
C PRO A 75 15.30 -16.74 27.02
N ASP A 76 14.50 -16.99 25.97
CA ASP A 76 14.23 -15.98 24.94
C ASP A 76 13.38 -14.81 25.45
N ARG A 77 12.78 -14.93 26.65
CA ARG A 77 11.91 -13.96 27.34
C ARG A 77 10.63 -13.61 26.58
N ARG A 78 10.30 -14.37 25.55
CA ARG A 78 9.15 -14.12 24.68
C ARG A 78 8.20 -15.30 24.63
N SER A 79 8.73 -16.51 24.80
CA SER A 79 7.97 -17.74 24.91
C SER A 79 7.76 -18.10 26.37
N VAL A 80 6.70 -18.87 26.62
CA VAL A 80 6.41 -19.45 27.94
C VAL A 80 6.19 -20.95 27.82
N LEU A 81 6.44 -21.64 28.92
CA LEU A 81 6.02 -23.02 29.15
C LEU A 81 4.95 -23.03 30.24
N LEU A 82 4.09 -24.04 30.18
CA LEU A 82 3.10 -24.30 31.22
C LEU A 82 3.36 -25.71 31.76
N SER A 83 3.44 -25.87 33.07
CA SER A 83 3.61 -27.18 33.71
C SER A 83 2.57 -27.42 34.80
N ARG A 84 2.26 -28.69 35.06
CA ARG A 84 1.45 -29.12 36.22
C ARG A 84 2.02 -30.46 36.69
N ASP A 85 2.22 -30.59 38.00
CA ASP A 85 2.82 -31.79 38.61
C ASP A 85 4.16 -32.19 37.94
N ASP A 86 5.03 -31.20 37.71
CA ASP A 86 6.32 -31.33 37.03
C ASP A 86 6.27 -31.89 35.59
N ARG A 87 5.08 -31.84 34.94
CA ARG A 87 4.89 -32.19 33.53
C ARG A 87 4.49 -30.98 32.70
N TYR A 88 5.14 -30.78 31.56
CA TYR A 88 4.86 -29.68 30.64
C TYR A 88 3.66 -29.98 29.73
N LEU A 89 2.84 -28.94 29.51
CA LEU A 89 1.74 -28.93 28.56
C LEU A 89 2.29 -28.88 27.13
N SER A 90 1.86 -29.80 26.28
CA SER A 90 2.37 -30.02 24.93
C SER A 90 1.24 -30.00 23.90
N ALA A 91 1.38 -29.15 22.87
CA ALA A 91 0.43 -29.05 21.75
C ALA A 91 0.69 -30.13 20.70
N GLN A 92 -0.21 -31.11 20.60
CA GLN A 92 -0.04 -32.27 19.72
C GLN A 92 -0.47 -31.97 18.27
N PRO A 93 0.13 -32.61 17.25
CA PRO A 93 -0.26 -32.37 15.85
C PRO A 93 -1.74 -32.62 15.54
N ASP A 94 -2.45 -33.43 16.34
CA ASP A 94 -3.87 -33.75 16.19
C ASP A 94 -4.82 -32.68 16.76
N GLY A 95 -4.28 -31.60 17.34
CA GLY A 95 -5.06 -30.52 17.95
C GLY A 95 -5.30 -30.69 19.45
N SER A 96 -4.89 -31.82 20.04
CA SER A 96 -5.02 -32.06 21.49
C SER A 96 -3.91 -31.38 22.29
N LEU A 97 -4.15 -31.20 23.59
CA LEU A 97 -3.16 -30.73 24.55
C LEU A 97 -3.02 -31.74 25.68
N VAL A 98 -1.79 -32.15 25.95
CA VAL A 98 -1.46 -33.14 27.00
C VAL A 98 -0.37 -32.58 27.90
N ALA A 99 -0.49 -32.79 29.21
CA ALA A 99 0.49 -32.33 30.20
C ALA A 99 1.25 -33.54 30.77
N ASP A 100 2.07 -34.18 29.94
CA ASP A 100 2.74 -35.46 30.23
C ASP A 100 4.26 -35.44 29.99
N ARG A 101 4.81 -34.32 29.50
CA ARG A 101 6.22 -34.23 29.10
C ARG A 101 7.12 -33.85 30.28
N GLU A 102 8.15 -34.65 30.52
CA GLU A 102 9.21 -34.33 31.50
C GLU A 102 10.17 -33.24 31.02
N GLN A 103 10.30 -33.08 29.70
CA GLN A 103 11.22 -32.12 29.09
C GLN A 103 10.48 -31.26 28.08
N ALA A 104 10.75 -29.96 28.12
CA ALA A 104 10.21 -29.00 27.18
C ALA A 104 11.04 -28.92 25.90
N SER A 105 10.37 -28.92 24.76
CA SER A 105 10.95 -28.78 23.43
C SER A 105 10.07 -27.86 22.58
N GLY A 106 9.86 -28.17 21.30
CA GLY A 106 9.07 -27.34 20.39
C GLY A 106 7.61 -27.22 20.85
N TRP A 107 6.94 -28.33 21.11
CA TRP A 107 5.49 -28.40 21.28
C TRP A 107 4.99 -27.86 22.62
N GLU A 108 5.89 -27.73 23.60
CA GLU A 108 5.62 -27.21 24.94
C GLU A 108 5.76 -25.69 25.02
N ARG A 109 6.20 -25.05 23.92
CA ARG A 109 6.39 -23.60 23.84
C ARG A 109 5.16 -22.89 23.32
N PHE A 110 4.74 -21.87 24.08
CA PHE A 110 3.64 -20.99 23.75
C PHE A 110 4.15 -19.56 23.65
N LEU A 111 3.67 -18.81 22.66
CA LEU A 111 3.96 -17.38 22.50
C LEU A 111 2.75 -16.58 23.00
N PRO A 112 2.90 -15.79 24.07
CA PRO A 112 1.81 -14.96 24.56
C PRO A 112 1.54 -13.79 23.61
N LEU A 113 0.27 -13.59 23.27
CA LEU A 113 -0.23 -12.52 22.39
C LEU A 113 -1.22 -11.65 23.16
N GLN A 114 -1.08 -10.33 23.09
CA GLN A 114 -2.17 -9.44 23.49
C GLN A 114 -3.33 -9.54 22.50
N VAL A 115 -4.52 -9.10 22.94
CA VAL A 115 -5.72 -9.07 22.09
C VAL A 115 -5.49 -8.28 20.80
N ASP A 116 -4.89 -7.10 20.90
CA ASP A 116 -4.61 -6.24 19.74
C ASP A 116 -3.57 -6.88 18.80
N GLU A 117 -2.58 -7.61 19.34
CA GLU A 117 -1.60 -8.34 18.54
C GLU A 117 -2.24 -9.51 17.77
N LEU A 118 -3.16 -10.23 18.41
CA LEU A 118 -3.90 -11.30 17.76
C LEU A 118 -4.81 -10.77 16.65
N ASP A 119 -5.58 -9.73 16.95
CA ASP A 119 -6.46 -9.08 15.97
C ASP A 119 -5.65 -8.50 14.81
N ARG A 120 -4.46 -7.95 15.11
CA ARG A 120 -3.53 -7.48 14.10
C ARG A 120 -3.05 -8.61 13.20
N LEU A 121 -2.55 -9.73 13.75
CA LEU A 121 -2.12 -10.90 12.97
C LEU A 121 -3.24 -11.44 12.07
N LEU A 122 -4.47 -11.47 12.56
CA LEU A 122 -5.64 -11.90 11.79
C LEU A 122 -5.98 -10.91 10.67
N SER A 123 -5.84 -9.61 10.91
CA SER A 123 -6.11 -8.58 9.91
C SER A 123 -5.10 -8.57 8.75
N LEU A 124 -3.87 -9.08 8.94
CA LEU A 124 -2.87 -9.14 7.86
C LEU A 124 -3.36 -9.90 6.63
N ARG A 125 -4.27 -10.85 6.80
CA ARG A 125 -4.82 -11.65 5.69
C ARG A 125 -5.84 -10.92 4.83
N ARG A 126 -6.29 -9.73 5.26
CA ARG A 126 -7.31 -8.93 4.57
C ARG A 126 -6.76 -8.12 3.41
N HIS A 127 -5.45 -7.96 3.33
CA HIS A 127 -4.78 -7.15 2.32
C HIS A 127 -3.70 -7.98 1.65
N ASP A 128 -3.49 -7.75 0.36
CA ASP A 128 -2.24 -8.12 -0.28
C ASP A 128 -1.12 -7.21 0.24
N TRP A 129 0.14 -7.61 0.09
CA TRP A 129 1.28 -6.90 0.68
C TRP A 129 2.43 -6.78 -0.30
N VAL A 130 3.09 -5.63 -0.35
CA VAL A 130 4.39 -5.50 -1.02
C VAL A 130 5.47 -5.39 0.05
N LEU A 131 6.52 -6.20 -0.08
CA LEU A 131 7.66 -6.22 0.82
C LEU A 131 8.86 -5.54 0.15
N SER A 132 9.61 -4.74 0.91
CA SER A 132 10.83 -4.11 0.41
C SER A 132 11.81 -5.16 -0.14
N GLY A 133 12.21 -5.02 -1.40
CA GLY A 133 13.08 -5.97 -2.10
C GLY A 133 12.34 -7.11 -2.82
N ILE A 134 11.01 -7.08 -2.88
CA ILE A 134 10.19 -8.00 -3.67
C ILE A 134 9.31 -7.18 -4.61
N ASP A 135 9.43 -7.43 -5.92
CA ASP A 135 8.74 -6.63 -6.95
C ASP A 135 7.27 -7.01 -7.15
N GLN A 136 6.84 -8.13 -6.55
CA GLN A 136 5.50 -8.69 -6.72
C GLN A 136 4.71 -8.65 -5.41
N PRO A 137 3.42 -8.25 -5.45
CA PRO A 137 2.55 -8.34 -4.29
C PRO A 137 2.39 -9.79 -3.81
N VAL A 138 2.49 -9.95 -2.50
CA VAL A 138 2.19 -11.17 -1.76
C VAL A 138 0.69 -11.20 -1.45
N PRO A 139 -0.07 -12.21 -1.92
CA PRO A 139 -1.50 -12.29 -1.63
C PRO A 139 -1.76 -12.41 -0.12
N GLY A 140 -2.73 -11.65 0.41
CA GLY A 140 -3.08 -11.68 1.83
C GLY A 140 -3.47 -13.06 2.33
N ARG A 141 -4.12 -13.85 1.48
CA ARG A 141 -4.46 -15.26 1.76
C ARG A 141 -3.26 -16.17 1.99
N SER A 142 -2.07 -15.80 1.48
CA SER A 142 -0.82 -16.52 1.70
C SER A 142 -0.15 -16.16 3.02
N VAL A 143 -0.58 -15.06 3.66
CA VAL A 143 -0.08 -14.66 4.97
C VAL A 143 -0.58 -15.64 6.02
N ARG A 144 0.34 -16.26 6.74
CA ARG A 144 0.00 -17.30 7.71
C ARG A 144 0.97 -17.32 8.88
N VAL A 145 0.44 -17.68 10.05
CA VAL A 145 1.25 -18.11 11.18
C VAL A 145 1.40 -19.62 11.11
N SER A 146 2.60 -20.12 11.41
CA SER A 146 2.95 -21.53 11.21
C SER A 146 3.74 -22.08 12.40
N ARG A 147 4.36 -23.25 12.19
CA ARG A 147 5.23 -23.89 13.17
C ARG A 147 6.35 -22.95 13.66
N GLN A 148 6.83 -23.18 14.88
CA GLN A 148 7.89 -22.40 15.51
C GLN A 148 7.59 -20.89 15.58
N HIS A 149 6.29 -20.53 15.70
CA HIS A 149 5.84 -19.15 15.74
C HIS A 149 6.26 -18.32 14.50
N GLY A 150 6.45 -18.96 13.35
CA GLY A 150 6.81 -18.26 12.11
C GLY A 150 5.62 -17.56 11.46
N LEU A 151 5.74 -16.26 11.21
CA LEU A 151 4.88 -15.47 10.32
C LEU A 151 5.44 -15.52 8.90
N TRP A 152 4.60 -15.94 7.95
CA TRP A 152 4.98 -16.07 6.56
C TRP A 152 4.24 -15.07 5.69
N PHE A 153 4.97 -14.43 4.78
CA PHE A 153 4.46 -13.69 3.62
C PHE A 153 4.91 -14.45 2.38
N ASP A 154 4.07 -15.35 1.88
CA ASP A 154 4.44 -16.36 0.88
C ASP A 154 5.70 -17.14 1.30
N LYS A 155 6.85 -16.89 0.65
CA LYS A 155 8.14 -17.54 0.92
C LYS A 155 8.99 -16.82 1.97
N GLN A 156 8.61 -15.61 2.39
CA GLN A 156 9.36 -14.85 3.39
C GLN A 156 8.93 -15.28 4.80
N HIS A 157 9.92 -15.56 5.63
CA HIS A 157 9.72 -16.02 7.01
C HIS A 157 10.19 -14.99 8.03
N PHE A 158 9.36 -14.73 9.03
CA PHE A 158 9.64 -13.85 10.15
C PHE A 158 9.27 -14.55 11.44
N ASP A 159 10.20 -14.67 12.37
CA ASP A 159 9.92 -15.29 13.67
C ASP A 159 9.17 -14.28 14.56
N LEU A 160 7.89 -14.59 14.88
CA LEU A 160 7.00 -13.69 15.63
C LEU A 160 7.54 -13.36 17.00
N ARG A 161 8.37 -14.21 17.60
CA ARG A 161 9.03 -13.88 18.86
C ARG A 161 9.75 -12.55 18.68
N TYR A 162 10.51 -12.38 17.61
CA TYR A 162 11.26 -11.15 17.33
C TYR A 162 10.45 -10.02 16.69
N GLN A 163 9.21 -10.29 16.25
CA GLN A 163 8.35 -9.26 15.65
C GLN A 163 7.38 -8.61 16.62
N LEU A 164 7.14 -9.19 17.81
CA LEU A 164 6.13 -8.68 18.73
C LEU A 164 6.73 -7.69 19.76
N PRO A 165 6.07 -6.53 20.00
CA PRO A 165 4.84 -6.09 19.35
C PRO A 165 5.11 -5.72 17.90
N LEU A 166 4.17 -6.00 17.00
CA LEU A 166 4.32 -5.63 15.59
C LEU A 166 4.56 -4.13 15.52
N LEU A 167 5.70 -3.74 14.95
CA LEU A 167 6.04 -2.34 14.71
C LEU A 167 5.20 -1.85 13.54
N ASP A 168 3.99 -1.41 13.88
CA ASP A 168 2.96 -0.99 12.96
C ASP A 168 3.00 0.52 12.77
N ALA A 169 2.90 0.96 11.53
CA ALA A 169 2.70 2.35 11.19
C ALA A 169 1.38 2.49 10.42
N GLN A 170 0.69 3.60 10.67
CA GLN A 170 -0.48 4.05 9.89
C GLN A 170 -1.69 3.10 9.89
N ASP A 171 -2.21 2.83 11.07
CA ASP A 171 -3.50 2.13 11.25
C ASP A 171 -3.57 0.78 10.56
N GLY A 172 -2.43 0.10 10.51
CA GLY A 172 -2.37 -1.25 10.03
C GLY A 172 -1.94 -1.43 8.58
N ARG A 173 -1.45 -0.38 7.94
CA ARG A 173 -1.10 -0.37 6.51
C ARG A 173 0.38 -0.52 6.21
N GLU A 174 1.24 -0.36 7.21
CA GLU A 174 2.67 -0.58 7.09
C GLU A 174 3.19 -1.35 8.31
N LEU A 175 4.02 -2.35 8.06
CA LEU A 175 4.74 -3.10 9.09
C LEU A 175 6.24 -2.94 8.89
N THR A 176 6.95 -2.76 9.99
CA THR A 176 8.40 -2.95 10.04
C THR A 176 8.69 -4.33 10.63
N LEU A 177 9.26 -5.20 9.80
CA LEU A 177 9.62 -6.57 10.17
C LEU A 177 11.14 -6.73 10.21
N LEU A 178 11.63 -7.63 11.06
CA LEU A 178 13.03 -7.97 11.23
C LEU A 178 13.29 -9.39 10.73
N ARG A 179 13.94 -9.50 9.57
CA ARG A 179 14.46 -10.77 9.06
C ARG A 179 15.82 -11.07 9.68
N ASP A 180 16.03 -12.31 10.09
CA ASP A 180 17.27 -12.75 10.78
C ASP A 180 17.59 -11.94 12.05
N GLY A 181 16.58 -11.33 12.67
CA GLY A 181 16.70 -10.51 13.88
C GLY A 181 17.26 -9.09 13.69
N TRP A 182 17.74 -8.71 12.50
CA TRP A 182 18.34 -7.37 12.30
C TRP A 182 18.02 -6.71 10.95
N ARG A 183 17.68 -7.47 9.91
CA ARG A 183 17.42 -6.90 8.58
C ARG A 183 16.01 -6.32 8.55
N ILE A 184 15.93 -5.01 8.37
CA ILE A 184 14.67 -4.30 8.25
C ILE A 184 14.01 -4.65 6.92
N VAL A 185 12.76 -5.09 6.99
CA VAL A 185 11.88 -5.30 5.85
C VAL A 185 10.61 -4.49 6.09
N LYS A 186 10.32 -3.53 5.20
CA LYS A 186 9.04 -2.82 5.20
C LYS A 186 8.02 -3.66 4.44
N ALA A 187 6.86 -3.93 5.04
CA ALA A 187 5.72 -4.53 4.34
C ALA A 187 4.58 -3.51 4.32
N ARG A 188 4.06 -3.19 3.13
CA ARG A 188 2.96 -2.23 2.95
C ARG A 188 1.74 -2.92 2.35
N ALA A 189 0.56 -2.64 2.88
CA ALA A 189 -0.68 -3.18 2.35
C ALA A 189 -0.89 -2.67 0.91
N PHE A 190 -1.20 -3.57 -0.01
CA PHE A 190 -1.35 -3.32 -1.44
C PHE A 190 -2.83 -3.33 -1.82
N LYS A 191 -3.40 -2.14 -1.91
CA LYS A 191 -4.77 -1.89 -2.38
C LYS A 191 -4.72 -0.74 -3.38
N PRO A 192 -4.23 -1.01 -4.61
CA PRO A 192 -3.98 0.05 -5.58
C PRO A 192 -5.28 0.68 -6.09
N LEU A 193 -5.17 1.94 -6.52
CA LEU A 193 -6.20 2.68 -7.22
C LEU A 193 -5.62 3.38 -8.45
N VAL A 194 -6.32 3.32 -9.58
CA VAL A 194 -6.01 4.16 -10.74
C VAL A 194 -7.05 5.27 -10.86
N CYS A 195 -6.62 6.52 -10.88
CA CYS A 195 -7.47 7.70 -10.87
C CYS A 195 -7.39 8.46 -12.21
N TYR A 196 -8.55 8.80 -12.75
CA TYR A 196 -8.70 9.67 -13.91
C TYR A 196 -9.50 10.92 -13.56
N VAL A 197 -9.16 12.02 -14.22
CA VAL A 197 -10.04 13.18 -14.34
C VAL A 197 -10.35 13.40 -15.81
N ALA A 198 -11.62 13.29 -16.18
CA ALA A 198 -12.06 13.42 -17.56
C ALA A 198 -13.29 14.31 -17.65
N VAL A 199 -13.14 15.47 -18.29
CA VAL A 199 -14.22 16.44 -18.50
C VAL A 199 -14.27 16.94 -19.94
N GLY A 200 -15.45 17.39 -20.36
CA GLY A 200 -15.61 18.14 -21.60
C GLY A 200 -15.90 17.28 -22.83
N SER A 201 -15.07 17.45 -23.88
CA SER A 201 -15.38 17.04 -25.26
C SER A 201 -15.45 15.53 -25.45
N GLN A 202 -16.18 15.07 -26.47
CA GLN A 202 -16.26 13.64 -26.81
C GLN A 202 -14.87 13.02 -27.03
N VAL A 203 -13.95 13.78 -27.61
CA VAL A 203 -12.57 13.34 -27.88
C VAL A 203 -11.83 12.98 -26.59
N VAL A 204 -12.01 13.71 -25.50
CA VAL A 204 -11.41 13.38 -24.19
C VAL A 204 -11.93 12.04 -23.66
N PHE A 205 -13.23 11.77 -23.83
CA PHE A 205 -13.83 10.51 -23.40
C PHE A 205 -13.46 9.33 -24.30
N ASP A 206 -13.21 9.58 -25.58
CA ASP A 206 -12.67 8.56 -26.48
C ASP A 206 -11.21 8.22 -26.11
N GLN A 207 -10.41 9.22 -25.73
CA GLN A 207 -9.06 9.00 -25.18
C GLN A 207 -9.12 8.20 -23.87
N LEU A 208 -10.01 8.58 -22.93
CA LEU A 208 -10.22 7.84 -21.69
C LEU A 208 -10.62 6.38 -21.97
N ALA A 209 -11.49 6.13 -22.94
CA ALA A 209 -11.89 4.78 -23.31
C ALA A 209 -10.70 3.95 -23.80
N LEU A 210 -9.82 4.52 -24.65
CA LEU A 210 -8.59 3.85 -25.08
C LEU A 210 -7.63 3.60 -23.90
N SER A 211 -7.45 4.59 -23.02
CA SER A 211 -6.62 4.46 -21.82
C SER A 211 -7.12 3.34 -20.91
N LEU A 212 -8.41 3.32 -20.58
CA LEU A 212 -9.03 2.27 -19.76
C LEU A 212 -8.95 0.89 -20.42
N THR A 213 -9.21 0.81 -21.73
CA THR A 213 -9.08 -0.45 -22.47
C THR A 213 -7.65 -0.99 -22.36
N SER A 214 -6.67 -0.12 -22.56
CA SER A 214 -5.27 -0.51 -22.47
C SER A 214 -4.83 -0.90 -21.06
N LEU A 215 -5.35 -0.21 -20.04
CA LEU A 215 -5.13 -0.50 -18.62
C LEU A 215 -5.59 -1.92 -18.25
N LEU A 216 -6.76 -2.34 -18.75
CA LEU A 216 -7.30 -3.67 -18.49
C LEU A 216 -6.53 -4.76 -19.24
N TYR A 217 -6.24 -4.53 -20.54
CA TYR A 217 -5.69 -5.56 -21.42
C TYR A 217 -4.16 -5.72 -21.28
N TRP A 218 -3.38 -4.70 -21.64
CA TRP A 218 -1.91 -4.74 -21.54
C TRP A 218 -1.41 -4.35 -20.15
N GLY A 219 -2.10 -3.41 -19.49
CA GLY A 219 -1.83 -3.03 -18.10
C GLY A 219 -2.11 -4.16 -17.10
N ARG A 220 -2.91 -5.16 -17.49
CA ARG A 220 -3.35 -6.31 -16.68
C ARG A 220 -3.92 -5.92 -15.32
N TYR A 221 -4.46 -4.70 -15.22
CA TYR A 221 -4.91 -4.15 -13.97
C TYR A 221 -6.27 -4.72 -13.58
N LYS A 222 -6.37 -5.21 -12.34
CA LYS A 222 -7.59 -5.81 -11.76
C LYS A 222 -8.06 -5.10 -10.49
N GLY A 223 -7.39 -4.00 -10.13
CA GLY A 223 -7.72 -3.21 -8.95
C GLY A 223 -8.88 -2.26 -9.20
N ASP A 224 -9.13 -1.38 -8.24
CA ASP A 224 -10.21 -0.41 -8.32
C ASP A 224 -9.78 0.80 -9.17
N ILE A 225 -10.76 1.44 -9.82
CA ILE A 225 -10.59 2.60 -10.69
C ILE A 225 -11.50 3.71 -10.16
N HIS A 226 -11.00 4.94 -10.11
CA HIS A 226 -11.79 6.11 -9.77
C HIS A 226 -11.79 7.12 -10.91
N ILE A 227 -12.97 7.62 -11.27
CA ILE A 227 -13.13 8.55 -12.39
C ILE A 227 -13.90 9.78 -11.93
N ALA A 228 -13.22 10.92 -11.91
CA ALA A 228 -13.85 12.22 -11.68
C ALA A 228 -14.28 12.82 -13.03
N THR A 229 -15.58 13.07 -13.19
CA THR A 229 -16.14 13.41 -14.50
C THR A 229 -17.39 14.28 -14.46
N ASP A 230 -17.59 15.07 -15.51
CA ASP A 230 -18.80 15.86 -15.80
C ASP A 230 -19.83 15.08 -16.65
N ARG A 231 -19.59 13.81 -16.97
CA ARG A 231 -20.50 12.95 -17.73
C ARG A 231 -21.19 11.88 -16.89
N ASN A 232 -22.22 11.29 -17.49
CA ASN A 232 -22.97 10.21 -16.87
C ASN A 232 -22.11 8.94 -16.82
N PRO A 233 -21.89 8.32 -15.64
CA PRO A 233 -21.14 7.08 -15.50
C PRO A 233 -21.57 5.95 -16.44
N THR A 234 -22.87 5.78 -16.68
CA THR A 234 -23.42 4.69 -17.50
C THR A 234 -22.95 4.76 -18.94
N GLU A 235 -22.84 5.97 -19.50
CA GLU A 235 -22.37 6.17 -20.87
C GLU A 235 -20.89 5.82 -21.04
N LEU A 236 -20.08 6.03 -19.99
CA LEU A 236 -18.67 5.68 -20.00
C LEU A 236 -18.48 4.17 -19.91
N LEU A 237 -19.18 3.51 -18.98
CA LEU A 237 -19.08 2.06 -18.80
C LEU A 237 -19.45 1.30 -20.08
N ALA A 238 -20.44 1.79 -20.83
CA ALA A 238 -20.84 1.19 -22.11
C ALA A 238 -19.76 1.25 -23.20
N ARG A 239 -18.74 2.11 -23.05
CA ARG A 239 -17.67 2.32 -24.06
C ARG A 239 -16.44 1.46 -23.84
N VAL A 240 -16.29 0.82 -22.68
CA VAL A 240 -15.09 0.05 -22.33
C VAL A 240 -15.51 -1.39 -22.00
N PRO A 241 -15.51 -2.30 -22.98
CA PRO A 241 -15.83 -3.71 -22.74
C PRO A 241 -14.89 -4.32 -21.70
N GLY A 242 -15.45 -5.11 -20.77
CA GLY A 242 -14.68 -5.79 -19.73
C GLY A 242 -14.40 -4.95 -18.47
N LEU A 243 -14.80 -3.68 -18.46
CA LEU A 243 -14.73 -2.84 -17.27
C LEU A 243 -15.79 -3.27 -16.25
N ASP A 244 -15.35 -3.84 -15.12
CA ASP A 244 -16.25 -4.27 -14.04
C ASP A 244 -16.80 -3.04 -13.30
N ALA A 245 -18.11 -2.80 -13.41
CA ALA A 245 -18.78 -1.69 -12.74
C ALA A 245 -18.62 -1.72 -11.22
N ALA A 246 -18.42 -2.89 -10.59
CA ALA A 246 -18.17 -3.01 -9.15
C ALA A 246 -16.77 -2.50 -8.75
N LYS A 247 -15.85 -2.37 -9.72
CA LYS A 247 -14.49 -1.87 -9.55
C LYS A 247 -14.31 -0.42 -9.97
N VAL A 248 -15.36 0.24 -10.46
CA VAL A 248 -15.29 1.64 -10.86
C VAL A 248 -16.14 2.50 -9.95
N SER A 249 -15.49 3.48 -9.32
CA SER A 249 -16.15 4.53 -8.56
C SER A 249 -16.11 5.86 -9.34
N PHE A 250 -17.12 6.69 -9.14
CA PHE A 250 -17.28 7.93 -9.89
C PHE A 250 -17.42 9.13 -8.95
N LYS A 251 -16.72 10.21 -9.26
CA LYS A 251 -16.95 11.53 -8.66
C LYS A 251 -17.56 12.46 -9.70
N ARG A 252 -18.81 12.87 -9.47
CA ARG A 252 -19.44 13.88 -10.32
C ARG A 252 -18.77 15.24 -10.11
N LEU A 253 -18.28 15.84 -11.18
CA LEU A 253 -17.81 17.21 -11.23
C LEU A 253 -18.90 18.09 -11.86
N SER A 254 -19.45 19.02 -11.10
CA SER A 254 -20.47 19.98 -11.58
C SER A 254 -19.79 21.26 -12.07
N ASP A 255 -20.18 21.75 -13.25
CA ASP A 255 -19.85 23.09 -13.79
C ASP A 255 -18.37 23.48 -13.63
N THR A 256 -17.48 22.53 -13.95
CA THR A 256 -16.04 22.78 -13.87
C THR A 256 -15.55 23.37 -15.18
N ASP A 257 -15.01 24.59 -15.10
CA ASP A 257 -14.20 25.12 -16.19
C ASP A 257 -12.84 24.39 -16.26
N ARG A 258 -12.00 24.78 -17.22
CA ARG A 258 -10.68 24.17 -17.44
C ARG A 258 -9.84 24.10 -16.16
N VAL A 259 -9.80 25.17 -15.37
CA VAL A 259 -8.98 25.22 -14.14
C VAL A 259 -9.55 24.29 -13.07
N GLY A 260 -10.88 24.27 -12.91
CA GLY A 260 -11.55 23.37 -11.98
C GLY A 260 -11.22 21.90 -12.29
N ALA A 261 -11.33 21.54 -13.56
CA ALA A 261 -11.01 20.20 -14.05
C ALA A 261 -9.55 19.81 -13.81
N ILE A 262 -8.60 20.67 -14.18
CA ILE A 262 -7.17 20.42 -13.96
C ILE A 262 -6.88 20.27 -12.46
N SER A 263 -7.48 21.11 -11.61
CA SER A 263 -7.25 21.08 -10.16
C SER A 263 -7.88 19.88 -9.44
N ALA A 264 -8.89 19.23 -10.06
CA ALA A 264 -9.63 18.14 -9.42
C ALA A 264 -8.72 16.95 -9.07
N ARG A 265 -7.67 16.68 -9.84
CA ARG A 265 -6.71 15.60 -9.55
C ARG A 265 -5.93 15.81 -8.25
N TYR A 266 -5.84 17.04 -7.75
CA TYR A 266 -5.20 17.38 -6.47
C TYR A 266 -6.20 17.41 -5.31
N SER A 267 -7.47 17.05 -5.56
CA SER A 267 -8.54 17.01 -4.55
C SER A 267 -8.79 15.60 -4.01
N LEU A 268 -7.88 14.64 -4.24
CA LEU A 268 -8.08 13.24 -3.82
C LEU A 268 -8.30 13.09 -2.31
N MET A 269 -7.63 13.93 -1.51
CA MET A 269 -7.78 13.97 -0.06
C MET A 269 -9.16 14.41 0.40
N ASP A 270 -9.91 15.10 -0.46
CA ASP A 270 -11.24 15.59 -0.13
C ASP A 270 -12.32 14.53 -0.42
N TRP A 271 -11.92 13.33 -0.85
CA TRP A 271 -12.79 12.21 -1.19
C TRP A 271 -12.54 11.06 -0.20
N PRO A 272 -13.28 11.01 0.93
CA PRO A 272 -13.06 10.04 2.00
C PRO A 272 -13.08 8.59 1.52
N GLU A 273 -13.81 8.30 0.44
CA GLU A 273 -13.84 6.99 -0.22
C GLU A 273 -12.46 6.52 -0.69
N LEU A 274 -11.51 7.45 -0.92
CA LEU A 274 -10.17 7.15 -1.43
C LEU A 274 -9.13 6.88 -0.33
N GLU A 275 -9.40 7.22 0.92
CA GLU A 275 -8.43 7.14 2.03
C GLU A 275 -7.89 5.72 2.28
N SER A 276 -8.68 4.71 1.92
CA SER A 276 -8.32 3.31 2.12
C SER A 276 -7.36 2.75 1.07
N PHE A 277 -7.09 3.47 -0.02
CA PHE A 277 -6.25 3.00 -1.12
C PHE A 277 -4.80 3.41 -0.97
N GLN A 278 -3.90 2.50 -1.34
CA GLN A 278 -2.47 2.72 -1.48
C GLN A 278 -1.87 1.59 -2.32
N PRO A 279 -1.07 1.89 -3.35
CA PRO A 279 -0.77 3.22 -3.87
C PRO A 279 -1.94 3.80 -4.69
N ILE A 280 -1.87 5.09 -5.02
CA ILE A 280 -2.76 5.72 -6.01
C ILE A 280 -1.94 6.17 -7.21
N LEU A 281 -2.35 5.75 -8.41
CA LEU A 281 -1.78 6.21 -9.68
C LEU A 281 -2.78 7.15 -10.36
N ILE A 282 -2.45 8.44 -10.39
CA ILE A 282 -3.19 9.47 -11.13
C ILE A 282 -2.66 9.47 -12.57
N VAL A 283 -3.56 9.46 -13.55
CA VAL A 283 -3.20 9.44 -14.98
C VAL A 283 -4.13 10.33 -15.80
N ASP A 284 -3.55 10.98 -16.81
CA ASP A 284 -4.27 11.67 -17.87
C ASP A 284 -5.01 10.70 -18.79
N THR A 285 -6.04 11.21 -19.47
CA THR A 285 -6.84 10.43 -20.41
C THR A 285 -6.07 10.07 -21.68
N ASP A 286 -4.98 10.78 -22.00
CA ASP A 286 -4.15 10.58 -23.20
C ASP A 286 -2.90 9.72 -22.92
N ILE A 287 -3.01 8.82 -21.95
CA ILE A 287 -2.01 7.80 -21.62
C ILE A 287 -2.48 6.43 -22.13
N ILE A 288 -1.57 5.66 -22.72
CA ILE A 288 -1.79 4.24 -23.03
C ILE A 288 -0.92 3.38 -22.13
N PHE A 289 -1.50 2.29 -21.63
CA PHE A 289 -0.82 1.26 -20.88
C PHE A 289 -0.34 0.17 -21.84
N ASP A 290 0.96 -0.08 -21.88
CA ASP A 290 1.56 -1.03 -22.84
C ASP A 290 2.28 -2.22 -22.19
N SER A 291 2.21 -2.33 -20.87
CA SER A 291 2.75 -3.47 -20.10
C SER A 291 2.09 -3.57 -18.72
N ASP A 292 2.28 -4.71 -18.04
CA ASP A 292 1.77 -4.97 -16.70
C ASP A 292 2.25 -3.89 -15.72
N ILE A 293 1.31 -3.19 -15.07
CA ILE A 293 1.62 -2.09 -14.15
C ILE A 293 1.78 -2.52 -12.70
N THR A 294 1.58 -3.79 -12.37
CA THR A 294 1.74 -4.28 -10.99
C THR A 294 3.11 -3.95 -10.40
N PRO A 295 4.23 -4.09 -11.13
CA PRO A 295 5.54 -3.67 -10.65
C PRO A 295 5.65 -2.15 -10.43
N LEU A 296 5.09 -1.33 -11.33
CA LEU A 296 5.02 0.13 -11.17
C LEU A 296 4.25 0.50 -9.88
N LEU A 297 3.09 -0.11 -9.65
CA LEU A 297 2.29 0.16 -8.45
C LEU A 297 3.03 -0.27 -7.18
N SER A 298 3.65 -1.46 -7.19
CA SER A 298 4.47 -1.93 -6.05
C SER A 298 5.60 -0.96 -5.74
N HIS A 299 6.19 -0.39 -6.79
CA HIS A 299 7.24 0.58 -6.69
C HIS A 299 6.77 1.94 -6.13
N ILE A 300 5.65 2.47 -6.63
CA ILE A 300 5.00 3.66 -6.04
C ILE A 300 4.71 3.43 -4.56
N LEU A 301 4.15 2.27 -4.20
CA LEU A 301 3.81 1.95 -2.82
C LEU A 301 5.03 1.94 -1.90
N LEU A 302 6.19 1.45 -2.36
CA LEU A 302 7.42 1.39 -1.56
C LEU A 302 8.19 2.70 -1.51
N SER A 303 7.86 3.68 -2.36
CA SER A 303 8.46 5.01 -2.30
C SER A 303 8.04 5.75 -1.02
N ASP A 304 8.96 6.52 -0.45
CA ASP A 304 8.67 7.45 0.64
C ASP A 304 8.29 8.86 0.11
N ARG A 305 8.14 9.00 -1.22
CA ARG A 305 7.89 10.25 -1.95
C ARG A 305 6.85 10.06 -3.05
N ILE A 306 6.17 11.13 -3.44
CA ILE A 306 5.32 11.15 -4.65
C ILE A 306 6.22 10.92 -5.87
N VAL A 307 5.85 9.96 -6.71
CA VAL A 307 6.61 9.50 -7.88
C VAL A 307 6.07 10.16 -9.15
N VAL A 308 6.90 10.87 -9.91
CA VAL A 308 6.48 11.63 -11.11
C VAL A 308 7.50 11.49 -12.26
N PRO A 309 7.08 11.52 -13.54
CA PRO A 309 8.00 11.38 -14.66
C PRO A 309 8.73 12.68 -15.01
N MET A 310 10.06 12.64 -15.04
CA MET A 310 10.89 13.75 -15.50
C MET A 310 10.72 14.03 -17.01
N GLU A 311 10.55 15.29 -17.37
CA GLU A 311 10.62 15.78 -18.75
C GLU A 311 12.04 16.29 -19.05
N GLU A 312 12.92 15.42 -19.54
CA GLU A 312 14.33 15.75 -19.90
C GLU A 312 14.47 16.80 -21.03
N PHE A 313 13.36 17.39 -21.48
CA PHE A 313 13.30 18.43 -22.52
C PHE A 313 12.70 19.76 -22.00
N SER A 314 12.27 19.82 -20.74
CA SER A 314 11.67 21.03 -20.12
C SER A 314 12.50 21.46 -18.91
N THR A 315 13.25 22.54 -19.05
CA THR A 315 14.17 23.07 -18.03
C THR A 315 13.46 23.97 -17.02
N ARG A 316 13.69 23.77 -15.72
CA ARG A 316 13.05 24.58 -14.66
C ARG A 316 13.51 26.03 -14.64
N LEU A 317 14.67 26.33 -15.23
CA LEU A 317 15.21 27.69 -15.28
C LEU A 317 14.64 28.54 -16.43
N THR A 318 14.18 27.91 -17.53
CA THR A 318 13.77 28.68 -18.71
C THR A 318 12.35 28.40 -19.18
N ASP A 319 11.79 27.22 -18.89
CA ASP A 319 10.48 26.82 -19.40
C ASP A 319 9.34 27.14 -18.43
N GLU A 320 8.39 27.95 -18.91
CA GLU A 320 7.21 28.36 -18.13
C GLU A 320 6.33 27.16 -17.76
N SER A 321 6.26 26.13 -18.61
CA SER A 321 5.44 24.92 -18.40
C SER A 321 5.86 24.11 -17.17
N VAL A 322 7.09 24.31 -16.67
CA VAL A 322 7.65 23.61 -15.49
C VAL A 322 8.03 24.56 -14.36
N GLY A 323 7.60 25.82 -14.41
CA GLY A 323 7.66 26.72 -13.26
C GLY A 323 8.73 27.80 -13.28
N ALA A 324 9.46 28.04 -14.38
CA ALA A 324 10.54 29.03 -14.42
C ALA A 324 10.17 30.40 -13.85
N LYS A 325 8.97 30.91 -14.17
CA LYS A 325 8.47 32.19 -13.63
C LYS A 325 8.18 32.17 -12.13
N LEU A 326 7.79 31.02 -11.58
CA LEU A 326 7.53 30.87 -10.15
C LEU A 326 8.86 30.85 -9.38
N PHE A 327 9.82 30.05 -9.84
CA PHE A 327 11.16 29.98 -9.26
C PHE A 327 11.85 31.34 -9.28
N THR A 328 11.81 32.03 -10.43
CA THR A 328 12.40 33.37 -10.56
C THR A 328 11.71 34.39 -9.65
N ALA A 329 10.38 34.34 -9.52
CA ALA A 329 9.64 35.28 -8.69
C ALA A 329 9.86 35.08 -7.18
N ASP A 330 10.27 33.89 -6.78
CA ASP A 330 10.53 33.51 -5.38
C ASP A 330 12.04 33.43 -5.04
N ASP A 331 12.91 33.77 -6.00
CA ASP A 331 14.37 33.65 -5.87
C ASP A 331 14.84 32.25 -5.45
N VAL A 332 14.13 31.22 -5.92
CA VAL A 332 14.45 29.81 -5.68
C VAL A 332 15.25 29.26 -6.86
N VAL A 333 16.42 28.70 -6.59
CA VAL A 333 17.22 27.97 -7.59
C VAL A 333 16.87 26.48 -7.49
N PRO A 334 16.26 25.88 -8.54
CA PRO A 334 15.92 24.46 -8.52
C PRO A 334 17.17 23.57 -8.40
N GLU A 335 17.13 22.57 -7.54
CA GLU A 335 18.18 21.55 -7.40
C GLU A 335 18.28 20.67 -8.66
N GLU A 336 17.12 20.33 -9.24
CA GLU A 336 17.02 19.54 -10.47
C GLU A 336 16.90 20.45 -11.71
N GLU A 337 17.65 20.13 -12.77
CA GLU A 337 17.64 20.90 -14.02
C GLU A 337 16.27 20.84 -14.72
N PHE A 338 15.64 19.66 -14.72
CA PHE A 338 14.44 19.37 -15.48
C PHE A 338 13.19 19.31 -14.62
N GLY A 339 12.07 19.76 -15.19
CA GLY A 339 10.76 19.60 -14.58
C GLY A 339 10.20 18.20 -14.75
N PHE A 340 9.11 17.90 -14.05
CA PHE A 340 8.31 16.72 -14.29
C PHE A 340 6.97 17.06 -14.96
N ASN A 341 6.42 16.08 -15.65
CA ASN A 341 5.07 16.14 -16.21
C ASN A 341 4.03 15.72 -15.18
N ALA A 342 2.94 16.48 -15.04
CA ALA A 342 1.88 16.19 -14.08
C ALA A 342 0.79 15.21 -14.59
N GLY A 343 0.96 14.69 -15.80
CA GLY A 343 0.01 13.78 -16.46
C GLY A 343 0.06 12.35 -15.94
N SER A 344 1.12 11.95 -15.24
CA SER A 344 1.08 10.75 -14.40
C SER A 344 1.77 11.01 -13.07
N MET A 345 1.16 10.56 -11.97
CA MET A 345 1.65 10.79 -10.62
C MET A 345 1.29 9.61 -9.72
N GLY A 346 2.31 8.98 -9.13
CA GLY A 346 2.15 7.94 -8.13
C GLY A 346 2.19 8.50 -6.73
N VAL A 347 1.11 8.35 -5.97
CA VAL A 347 1.02 8.73 -4.57
C VAL A 347 1.11 7.45 -3.72
N PRO A 348 2.19 7.25 -2.94
CA PRO A 348 2.36 6.04 -2.13
C PRO A 348 1.24 5.85 -1.11
N ASP A 349 0.90 6.94 -0.42
CA ASP A 349 -0.12 7.00 0.62
C ASP A 349 -0.66 8.44 0.76
N LEU A 350 -1.97 8.58 0.65
CA LEU A 350 -2.67 9.85 0.82
C LEU A 350 -2.47 10.47 2.21
N HIS A 351 -2.35 9.68 3.27
CA HIS A 351 -2.17 10.23 4.63
C HIS A 351 -0.81 10.92 4.82
N ARG A 352 0.22 10.49 4.08
CA ARG A 352 1.56 11.12 4.14
C ARG A 352 1.71 12.28 3.17
N HIS A 353 1.06 12.20 2.03
CA HIS A 353 1.33 13.06 0.88
C HIS A 353 0.18 14.01 0.54
N GLY A 354 -0.94 13.92 1.26
CA GLY A 354 -2.13 14.70 1.02
C GLY A 354 -1.96 16.21 1.20
N ASP A 355 -1.06 16.63 2.10
CA ASP A 355 -0.78 18.05 2.34
C ASP A 355 -0.12 18.71 1.14
N GLN A 356 0.80 18.02 0.46
CA GLN A 356 1.43 18.49 -0.76
C GLN A 356 0.39 18.69 -1.88
N LEU A 357 -0.52 17.73 -2.05
CA LEU A 357 -1.60 17.84 -3.05
C LEU A 357 -2.56 18.99 -2.72
N ARG A 358 -2.95 19.14 -1.45
CA ARG A 358 -3.78 20.26 -0.98
C ARG A 358 -3.09 21.60 -1.19
N LEU A 359 -1.79 21.69 -0.97
CA LEU A 359 -1.02 22.90 -1.22
C LEU A 359 -0.99 23.27 -2.71
N ILE A 360 -0.73 22.30 -3.59
CA ILE A 360 -0.80 22.51 -5.06
C ILE A 360 -2.17 23.09 -5.44
N ARG A 361 -3.25 22.44 -4.99
CA ARG A 361 -4.63 22.90 -5.24
C ARG A 361 -4.86 24.32 -4.72
N ARG A 362 -4.40 24.62 -3.50
CA ARG A 362 -4.55 25.93 -2.88
C ARG A 362 -3.82 27.02 -3.67
N ILE A 363 -2.61 26.77 -4.13
CA ILE A 363 -1.85 27.74 -4.95
C ILE A 363 -2.53 27.93 -6.30
N ILE A 364 -3.03 26.87 -6.96
CA ILE A 364 -3.84 27.00 -8.19
C ILE A 364 -5.04 27.93 -7.96
N GLY A 365 -5.78 27.74 -6.86
CA GLY A 365 -6.93 28.57 -6.48
C GLY A 365 -6.52 30.03 -6.28
N ASN A 366 -5.56 30.29 -5.39
CA ASN A 366 -5.09 31.64 -5.09
C ASN A 366 -4.61 32.38 -6.34
N ARG A 367 -3.80 31.75 -7.19
CA ARG A 367 -3.31 32.38 -8.42
C ARG A 367 -4.44 32.65 -9.42
N SER A 368 -5.42 31.78 -9.48
CA SER A 368 -6.61 31.96 -10.32
C SER A 368 -7.45 33.16 -9.87
N ASP A 369 -7.55 33.39 -8.56
CA ASP A 369 -8.29 34.52 -7.99
C ASP A 369 -7.55 35.85 -8.19
N ILE A 370 -6.22 35.85 -8.08
CA ILE A 370 -5.39 37.05 -8.24
C ILE A 370 -5.24 37.47 -9.71
N PHE A 371 -4.89 36.53 -10.59
CA PHE A 371 -4.53 36.85 -11.98
C PHE A 371 -5.65 36.53 -12.99
N GLY A 372 -6.70 35.85 -12.54
CA GLY A 372 -7.80 35.38 -13.39
C GLY A 372 -7.55 33.97 -13.95
N ARG A 373 -8.64 33.22 -14.10
CA ARG A 373 -8.64 31.79 -14.52
C ARG A 373 -8.14 31.53 -15.94
N LYS A 374 -8.05 32.56 -16.79
CA LYS A 374 -7.57 32.48 -18.18
C LYS A 374 -6.11 32.90 -18.35
N HIS A 375 -5.45 33.32 -17.28
CA HIS A 375 -4.13 33.95 -17.36
C HIS A 375 -3.01 32.96 -17.69
N PHE A 376 -3.15 31.69 -17.30
CA PHE A 376 -2.07 30.69 -17.40
C PHE A 376 -2.35 29.66 -18.50
N ASN A 377 -1.36 29.44 -19.36
CA ASN A 377 -1.38 28.36 -20.36
C ASN A 377 -1.18 26.98 -19.73
N TRP A 378 -0.43 26.92 -18.63
CA TRP A 378 -0.20 25.73 -17.80
C TRP A 378 -0.33 26.17 -16.35
N ILE A 379 -1.31 25.64 -15.61
CA ILE A 379 -1.57 26.11 -14.23
C ILE A 379 -1.15 25.07 -13.20
N ASP A 380 -1.30 23.79 -13.50
CA ASP A 380 -0.97 22.70 -12.60
C ASP A 380 0.52 22.34 -12.62
N GLN A 381 1.07 22.02 -13.78
CA GLN A 381 2.44 21.50 -13.88
C GLN A 381 3.49 22.48 -13.32
N PRO A 382 3.44 23.80 -13.60
CA PRO A 382 4.37 24.76 -13.00
C PRO A 382 4.27 24.80 -11.47
N ILE A 383 3.04 24.79 -10.93
CA ILE A 383 2.79 24.86 -9.49
C ILE A 383 3.21 23.56 -8.79
N ALA A 384 2.93 22.41 -9.41
CA ALA A 384 3.36 21.11 -8.89
C ALA A 384 4.88 21.01 -8.83
N ASN A 385 5.60 21.45 -9.86
CA ASN A 385 7.06 21.49 -9.87
C ASN A 385 7.61 22.42 -8.77
N TYR A 386 7.02 23.61 -8.63
CA TYR A 386 7.41 24.56 -7.59
C TYR A 386 7.17 24.01 -6.17
N VAL A 387 6.00 23.41 -5.90
CA VAL A 387 5.72 22.79 -4.60
C VAL A 387 6.68 21.63 -4.32
N ALA A 388 6.97 20.81 -5.33
CA ALA A 388 7.89 19.69 -5.18
C ALA A 388 9.31 20.12 -4.81
N GLU A 389 9.77 21.24 -5.35
CA GLU A 389 11.06 21.83 -5.01
C GLU A 389 11.06 22.36 -3.56
N VAL A 390 10.11 23.23 -3.23
CA VAL A 390 10.11 23.95 -1.95
C VAL A 390 9.78 23.05 -0.76
N MET A 391 8.89 22.07 -0.94
CA MET A 391 8.48 21.15 0.13
C MET A 391 9.29 19.86 0.15
N GLY A 392 10.03 19.55 -0.92
CA GLY A 392 10.51 18.20 -1.18
C GLY A 392 9.38 17.19 -1.31
N GLY A 393 9.67 15.91 -1.03
CA GLY A 393 8.65 14.86 -0.98
C GLY A 393 8.20 14.33 -2.35
N PHE A 394 8.87 14.72 -3.43
CA PHE A 394 8.72 14.16 -4.77
C PHE A 394 10.02 13.48 -5.23
N GLU A 395 9.91 12.51 -6.13
CA GLU A 395 11.05 11.88 -6.79
C GLU A 395 10.74 11.61 -8.26
N THR A 396 11.72 11.95 -9.11
CA THR A 396 11.57 11.90 -10.57
C THR A 396 12.35 10.75 -11.20
N ALA A 397 13.35 10.23 -10.48
CA ALA A 397 14.37 9.34 -11.01
C ALA A 397 13.83 7.96 -11.34
N GLN A 398 12.80 7.49 -10.63
CA GLN A 398 12.36 6.11 -10.77
C GLN A 398 11.18 5.97 -11.75
N MET A 399 10.27 6.96 -11.84
CA MET A 399 9.13 6.94 -12.77
C MET A 399 9.55 6.94 -14.26
N LYS A 400 10.71 7.49 -14.60
CA LYS A 400 11.22 7.54 -15.98
C LYS A 400 11.43 6.17 -16.63
N ARG A 401 11.55 5.12 -15.81
CA ARG A 401 11.65 3.72 -16.27
C ARG A 401 10.31 3.17 -16.76
N TRP A 402 9.21 3.80 -16.35
CA TRP A 402 7.85 3.34 -16.61
C TRP A 402 7.13 4.19 -17.67
N VAL A 403 7.51 5.45 -17.81
CA VAL A 403 6.86 6.41 -18.70
C VAL A 403 7.67 6.66 -19.97
N ARG A 404 6.98 6.71 -21.10
CA ARG A 404 7.48 7.15 -22.41
C ARG A 404 6.65 8.29 -22.96
N TRP A 405 7.27 9.11 -23.78
CA TRP A 405 6.60 10.21 -24.47
C TRP A 405 6.11 9.77 -25.84
N GLY A 406 4.80 9.78 -26.03
CA GLY A 406 4.10 9.40 -27.25
C GLY A 406 3.96 10.56 -28.24
N ARG A 407 4.18 10.25 -29.51
CA ARG A 407 3.91 11.08 -30.70
C ARG A 407 3.30 10.23 -31.82
N ALA A 408 2.92 10.87 -32.93
CA ALA A 408 2.53 10.14 -34.14
C ALA A 408 3.66 9.18 -34.58
N GLY A 409 3.33 7.91 -34.86
CA GLY A 409 4.30 6.88 -35.24
C GLY A 409 5.20 6.39 -34.10
N THR A 410 4.78 6.52 -32.84
CA THR A 410 5.52 5.94 -31.71
C THR A 410 5.66 4.42 -31.88
N SER A 411 6.90 3.92 -31.83
CA SER A 411 7.17 2.48 -31.89
C SER A 411 6.73 1.76 -30.62
N ILE A 412 6.14 0.58 -30.77
CA ILE A 412 5.83 -0.34 -29.67
C ILE A 412 7.07 -1.02 -29.09
N GLU A 413 8.24 -0.93 -29.74
CA GLU A 413 9.49 -1.44 -29.19
C GLU A 413 9.86 -0.71 -27.90
N GLY A 414 10.35 -1.46 -26.91
CA GLY A 414 10.73 -0.90 -25.61
C GLY A 414 9.55 -0.46 -24.76
N ARG A 415 8.44 -1.22 -24.74
CA ARG A 415 7.30 -1.02 -23.83
C ARG A 415 7.80 -0.83 -22.39
N ARG A 416 7.23 0.15 -21.68
CA ARG A 416 7.68 0.52 -20.31
C ARG A 416 6.55 0.48 -19.28
N GLY A 417 5.30 0.32 -19.71
CA GLY A 417 4.13 0.39 -18.85
C GLY A 417 3.22 1.53 -19.26
N LEU A 418 3.74 2.76 -19.41
CA LEU A 418 2.98 3.97 -19.72
C LEU A 418 3.53 4.73 -20.92
N VAL A 419 2.64 5.16 -21.82
CA VAL A 419 2.97 6.04 -22.96
C VAL A 419 2.06 7.26 -22.92
N HIS A 420 2.61 8.43 -22.59
CA HIS A 420 1.87 9.69 -22.52
C HIS A 420 1.94 10.44 -23.86
N PHE A 421 0.80 10.55 -24.56
CA PHE A 421 0.68 11.24 -25.86
C PHE A 421 0.57 12.76 -25.72
N TRP A 422 1.59 13.36 -25.10
CA TRP A 422 1.66 14.80 -24.86
C TRP A 422 1.95 15.62 -26.13
N ALA A 423 2.80 15.11 -27.03
CA ALA A 423 3.37 15.86 -28.15
C ALA A 423 2.42 16.25 -29.30
N PRO A 424 1.42 15.44 -29.70
CA PRO A 424 0.50 15.82 -30.78
C PRO A 424 -0.33 17.06 -30.40
N ARG A 425 -0.32 18.08 -31.27
CA ARG A 425 -1.08 19.32 -31.03
C ARG A 425 -2.57 19.10 -31.28
N GLY A 426 -3.36 19.27 -30.22
CA GLY A 426 -4.83 19.19 -30.27
C GLY A 426 -5.38 17.79 -29.96
N GLN A 427 -6.59 17.75 -29.40
CA GLN A 427 -7.20 16.52 -28.88
C GLN A 427 -7.40 15.46 -29.97
N ALA A 428 -7.78 15.85 -31.19
CA ALA A 428 -8.01 14.91 -32.29
C ALA A 428 -6.72 14.22 -32.76
N ALA A 429 -5.61 14.97 -32.88
CA ALA A 429 -4.32 14.39 -33.25
C ALA A 429 -3.79 13.43 -32.19
N LYS A 430 -4.01 13.74 -30.90
CA LYS A 430 -3.69 12.83 -29.79
C LYS A 430 -4.51 11.55 -29.86
N LEU A 431 -5.83 11.67 -30.05
CA LEU A 431 -6.72 10.50 -30.18
C LEU A 431 -6.30 9.60 -31.34
N GLN A 432 -5.95 10.19 -32.49
CA GLN A 432 -5.47 9.43 -33.64
C GLN A 432 -4.17 8.68 -33.33
N ALA A 433 -3.19 9.37 -32.73
CA ALA A 433 -1.91 8.76 -32.36
C ALA A 433 -2.08 7.61 -31.35
N MET A 434 -2.96 7.77 -30.36
CA MET A 434 -3.30 6.70 -29.41
C MET A 434 -3.96 5.51 -30.12
N THR A 435 -4.91 5.78 -31.02
CA THR A 435 -5.62 4.74 -31.78
C THR A 435 -4.65 3.93 -32.63
N ASP A 436 -3.72 4.61 -33.32
CA ASP A 436 -2.73 3.93 -34.15
C ASP A 436 -1.74 3.11 -33.31
N TYR A 437 -1.36 3.60 -32.12
CA TYR A 437 -0.54 2.85 -31.18
C TYR A 437 -1.25 1.62 -30.64
N MET A 438 -2.52 1.73 -30.27
CA MET A 438 -3.36 0.61 -29.82
C MET A 438 -3.46 -0.48 -30.89
N ARG A 439 -3.71 -0.12 -32.15
CA ARG A 439 -3.72 -1.07 -33.26
C ARG A 439 -2.37 -1.77 -33.44
N ALA A 440 -1.26 -1.05 -33.24
CA ALA A 440 0.06 -1.63 -33.32
C ALA A 440 0.32 -2.61 -32.15
N LEU A 441 -0.19 -2.34 -30.95
CA LEU A 441 -0.15 -3.28 -29.83
C LEU A 441 -0.96 -4.54 -30.13
N GLU A 442 -2.19 -4.38 -30.63
CA GLU A 442 -3.08 -5.49 -31.02
C GLU A 442 -2.47 -6.37 -32.12
N ALA A 443 -1.78 -5.79 -33.09
CA ALA A 443 -1.15 -6.54 -34.18
C ALA A 443 0.10 -7.33 -33.75
N ALA A 444 0.67 -7.01 -32.58
CA ALA A 444 1.90 -7.63 -32.08
C ALA A 444 1.65 -8.76 -31.07
N ASP A 445 0.43 -8.86 -30.54
CA ASP A 445 -0.03 -9.92 -29.63
C ASP A 445 -0.79 -11.00 -30.40
#